data_AF-A0AAN0LCV2-F1
#
_entry.id   AF-A0AAN0LCV2-F1
#
_cell.length_a   1.000
_cell.length_b   1.000
_cell.length_c   1.000
_cell.angle_alpha   90.00
_cell.angle_beta   90.00
_cell.angle_gamma   90.00
#
_symmetry.space_group_name_H-M   'P 1'
#
loop_
_entity.id
_entity.type
_entity.pdbx_description
1 polymer ?
#
loop_
_entity_poly.entity_id
_entity_poly.type
_entity_poly.pdbx_seq_one_letter_code
_entity_poly.pdbx_strand_id
1 'polypeptide(L)'
;MARRSAFDIAFHDLRTEFNPTSKRAAFLDDIKWQLEEDPDIYDIVRKRRSSIQYLAVSFDRKVNDVGFSYGDLDLVLVALDAAAGGSGIRKPVNQMRVLRWNSTKRDLRRVLQYLAKLNPQIRTRSMLILPFPMPVVGRGLVSTIYKS
;
A
#
# COMPACT_ATOMS: atom_id res chain seq x y z
N MET A 1 -15.32 -25.42 1.12
CA MET A 1 -14.12 -24.56 0.99
C MET A 1 -14.50 -23.15 1.41
N ALA A 2 -13.84 -22.59 2.44
CA ALA A 2 -14.10 -21.21 2.86
C ALA A 2 -13.73 -20.24 1.73
N ARG A 3 -14.61 -19.28 1.43
CA ARG A 3 -14.37 -18.27 0.39
C ARG A 3 -13.20 -17.38 0.86
N ARG A 4 -12.07 -17.40 0.14
CA ARG A 4 -10.91 -16.52 0.41
C ARG A 4 -11.37 -15.06 0.42
N SER A 5 -10.86 -14.27 1.36
CA SER A 5 -11.18 -12.84 1.44
C SER A 5 -10.58 -12.10 0.23
N ALA A 6 -11.13 -10.93 -0.11
CA ALA A 6 -10.57 -10.10 -1.18
C ALA A 6 -9.12 -9.66 -0.86
N PHE A 7 -8.83 -9.47 0.43
CA PHE A 7 -7.48 -9.21 0.95
C PHE A 7 -6.53 -10.38 0.64
N ASP A 8 -6.93 -11.62 0.95
CA ASP A 8 -6.11 -12.81 0.70
C ASP A 8 -5.83 -13.02 -0.78
N ILE A 9 -6.84 -12.81 -1.62
CA ILE A 9 -6.71 -12.91 -3.08
C ILE A 9 -5.73 -11.85 -3.58
N ALA A 10 -5.87 -10.61 -3.14
CA ALA A 10 -4.99 -9.51 -3.56
C ALA A 10 -3.52 -9.77 -3.22
N PHE A 11 -3.22 -10.17 -1.99
CA PHE A 11 -1.85 -10.48 -1.59
C PHE A 11 -1.30 -11.71 -2.31
N HIS A 12 -2.12 -12.75 -2.50
CA HIS A 12 -1.73 -13.93 -3.28
C HIS A 12 -1.38 -13.55 -4.73
N ASP A 13 -2.23 -12.78 -5.39
CA ASP A 13 -2.02 -12.40 -6.79
C ASP A 13 -0.75 -11.55 -6.95
N LEU A 14 -0.57 -10.54 -6.10
CA LEU A 14 0.67 -9.74 -6.07
C LEU A 14 1.90 -10.60 -5.81
N ARG A 15 1.78 -11.62 -4.93
CA ARG A 15 2.88 -12.52 -4.60
C ARG A 15 3.34 -13.34 -5.81
N THR A 16 2.45 -13.65 -6.75
CA THR A 16 2.80 -14.35 -8.00
C THR A 16 3.57 -13.49 -9.00
N GLU A 17 3.54 -12.16 -8.87
CA GLU A 17 4.28 -11.23 -9.74
C GLU A 17 5.78 -11.17 -9.40
N PHE A 18 6.18 -11.65 -8.22
CA PHE A 18 7.56 -11.59 -7.75
C PHE A 18 8.25 -12.96 -7.77
N ASN A 19 9.56 -12.94 -8.01
CA ASN A 19 10.38 -14.12 -7.73
C ASN A 19 10.27 -14.45 -6.21
N PRO A 20 9.95 -15.71 -5.83
CA PRO A 20 9.75 -16.10 -4.45
C PRO A 20 10.91 -15.81 -3.50
N THR A 21 12.14 -15.75 -3.99
CA THR A 21 13.33 -15.47 -3.18
C THR A 21 13.71 -13.99 -3.17
N SER A 22 12.95 -13.13 -3.85
CA SER A 22 13.26 -11.70 -3.92
C SER A 22 12.94 -10.99 -2.60
N LYS A 23 13.72 -9.94 -2.29
CA LYS A 23 13.46 -9.07 -1.12
C LYS A 23 12.04 -8.48 -1.13
N ARG A 24 11.49 -8.18 -2.32
CA ARG A 24 10.13 -7.65 -2.47
C ARG A 24 9.06 -8.67 -2.09
N ALA A 25 9.25 -9.93 -2.48
CA ALA A 25 8.35 -11.01 -2.09
C ALA A 25 8.34 -11.18 -0.56
N ALA A 26 9.52 -11.24 0.06
CA ALA A 26 9.65 -11.34 1.52
C ALA A 26 9.00 -10.15 2.25
N PHE A 27 9.20 -8.93 1.75
CA PHE A 27 8.62 -7.74 2.35
C PHE A 27 7.09 -7.69 2.19
N LEU A 28 6.54 -8.15 1.06
CA LEU A 28 5.10 -8.26 0.85
C LEU A 28 4.47 -9.26 1.84
N ASP A 29 5.11 -10.41 2.04
CA ASP A 29 4.67 -11.45 2.98
C ASP A 29 4.69 -10.93 4.42
N ASP A 30 5.72 -10.16 4.79
CA ASP A 30 5.84 -9.51 6.11
C ASP A 30 4.73 -8.47 6.36
N ILE A 31 4.48 -7.58 5.39
CA ILE A 31 3.36 -6.61 5.49
C ILE A 31 2.03 -7.34 5.67
N LYS A 32 1.81 -8.43 4.91
CA LYS A 32 0.58 -9.22 5.02
C LYS A 32 0.38 -9.69 6.45
N TRP A 33 1.41 -10.32 7.01
CA TRP A 33 1.38 -10.87 8.37
C TRP A 33 1.14 -9.77 9.42
N GLN A 34 1.82 -8.64 9.32
CA GLN A 34 1.65 -7.50 10.22
C GLN A 34 0.21 -6.95 10.17
N LEU A 35 -0.40 -6.85 8.98
CA LEU A 35 -1.78 -6.38 8.85
C LEU A 35 -2.80 -7.36 9.45
N GLU A 36 -2.48 -8.66 9.50
CA GLU A 36 -3.31 -9.70 10.12
C GLU A 36 -3.14 -9.79 11.64
N GLU A 37 -1.99 -9.36 12.17
CA GLU A 37 -1.65 -9.46 13.60
C GLU A 37 -2.49 -8.52 14.48
N ASP A 38 -2.80 -7.30 14.01
CA ASP A 38 -3.62 -6.32 14.73
C ASP A 38 -5.08 -6.39 14.27
N PRO A 39 -6.04 -6.85 15.11
CA PRO A 39 -7.43 -7.03 14.72
C PRO A 39 -8.12 -5.75 14.23
N ASP A 40 -7.79 -4.59 14.81
CA ASP A 40 -8.38 -3.31 14.41
C ASP A 40 -7.89 -2.89 13.02
N ILE A 41 -6.60 -3.12 12.75
CA ILE A 41 -5.99 -2.84 11.44
C ILE A 41 -6.52 -3.82 10.40
N TYR A 42 -6.61 -5.10 10.75
CA TYR A 42 -7.15 -6.14 9.89
C TYR A 42 -8.60 -5.83 9.50
N ASP A 43 -9.41 -5.39 10.46
CA ASP A 43 -10.78 -4.96 10.25
C ASP A 43 -10.88 -3.80 9.26
N ILE A 44 -9.95 -2.84 9.32
CA ILE A 44 -9.90 -1.73 8.36
C ILE A 44 -9.60 -2.23 6.94
N VAL A 45 -8.56 -3.03 6.75
CA VAL A 45 -8.09 -3.44 5.41
C VAL A 45 -9.05 -4.43 4.73
N ARG A 46 -9.88 -5.15 5.50
CA ARG A 46 -10.88 -6.09 4.98
C ARG A 46 -12.26 -5.48 4.72
N LYS A 47 -12.47 -4.19 4.99
CA LYS A 47 -13.77 -3.52 4.76
C LYS A 47 -14.21 -3.69 3.32
N ARG A 48 -15.46 -4.15 3.15
CA ARG A 48 -16.09 -4.26 1.83
C ARG A 48 -16.30 -2.88 1.22
N ARG A 49 -16.41 -2.85 -0.12
CA ARG A 49 -16.52 -1.69 -1.03
C ARG A 49 -17.78 -0.81 -0.82
N SER A 50 -18.09 -0.40 0.41
CA SER A 50 -19.29 0.38 0.71
C SER A 50 -19.25 1.79 0.08
N SER A 51 -18.06 2.36 -0.06
CA SER A 51 -17.83 3.59 -0.83
C SER A 51 -16.42 3.61 -1.41
N ILE A 52 -16.30 3.45 -2.72
CA ILE A 52 -15.01 3.54 -3.41
C ILE A 52 -14.55 5.00 -3.34
N GLN A 53 -13.37 5.23 -2.79
CA GLN A 53 -12.74 6.54 -2.77
C GLN A 53 -11.34 6.45 -3.39
N TYR A 54 -10.90 7.53 -4.01
CA TYR A 54 -9.53 7.68 -4.47
C TYR A 54 -8.84 8.67 -3.55
N LEU A 55 -7.71 8.27 -2.99
CA LEU A 55 -6.95 9.07 -2.04
C LEU A 55 -5.56 9.31 -2.59
N ALA A 56 -5.07 10.54 -2.43
CA ALA A 56 -3.69 10.92 -2.69
C ALA A 56 -2.92 10.92 -1.37
N VAL A 57 -1.83 10.17 -1.32
CA VAL A 57 -0.84 10.15 -0.25
C VAL A 57 0.36 10.96 -0.73
N SER A 58 0.64 12.06 -0.03
CA SER A 58 1.86 12.85 -0.18
C SER A 58 2.72 12.70 1.07
N PHE A 59 4.03 12.67 0.91
CA PHE A 59 4.93 12.42 2.04
C PHE A 59 6.29 13.08 1.86
N ASP A 60 6.92 13.43 2.99
CA ASP A 60 8.33 13.80 3.04
C ASP A 60 9.14 12.71 3.73
N ARG A 61 10.26 12.32 3.13
CA ARG A 61 11.29 11.54 3.82
C ARG A 61 12.08 12.45 4.77
N LYS A 62 12.68 11.87 5.82
CA LYS A 62 13.68 12.61 6.61
C LYS A 62 14.90 12.90 5.74
N VAL A 63 15.52 14.06 5.95
CA VAL A 63 16.74 14.44 5.24
C VAL A 63 17.84 13.45 5.64
N ASN A 64 18.60 12.94 4.65
CA ASN A 64 19.66 11.95 4.84
C ASN A 64 19.20 10.61 5.45
N ASP A 65 17.92 10.26 5.29
CA ASP A 65 17.41 8.96 5.72
C ASP A 65 17.84 7.87 4.73
N VAL A 66 18.88 7.11 5.11
CA VAL A 66 19.39 5.97 4.33
C VAL A 66 18.53 4.72 4.48
N GLY A 67 17.64 4.67 5.47
CA GLY A 67 16.75 3.53 5.69
C GLY A 67 15.51 3.59 4.80
N PHE A 68 15.07 4.78 4.41
CA PHE A 68 13.84 4.97 3.64
C PHE A 68 13.94 4.44 2.20
N SER A 69 12.93 3.68 1.79
CA SER A 69 12.81 3.06 0.48
C SER A 69 11.49 3.47 -0.19
N TYR A 70 11.60 4.21 -1.30
CA TYR A 70 10.45 4.55 -2.15
C TYR A 70 9.79 3.29 -2.73
N GLY A 71 10.58 2.26 -3.05
CA GLY A 71 10.09 1.00 -3.58
C GLY A 71 9.22 0.25 -2.59
N ASP A 72 9.64 0.22 -1.33
CA ASP A 72 8.91 -0.45 -0.26
C ASP A 72 7.63 0.31 0.10
N LEU A 73 7.68 1.64 0.17
CA LEU A 73 6.48 2.44 0.37
C LEU A 73 5.48 2.27 -0.79
N ASP A 74 5.95 2.28 -2.04
CA ASP A 74 5.10 2.04 -3.19
C ASP A 74 4.47 0.64 -3.16
N LEU A 75 5.23 -0.38 -2.75
CA LEU A 75 4.74 -1.76 -2.62
C LEU A 75 3.63 -1.86 -1.56
N VAL A 76 3.79 -1.20 -0.40
CA VAL A 76 2.72 -1.09 0.61
C VAL A 76 1.46 -0.48 -0.01
N LEU A 77 1.59 0.64 -0.70
CA LEU A 77 0.44 1.34 -1.28
C LEU A 77 -0.24 0.52 -2.39
N VAL A 78 0.53 -0.24 -3.18
CA VAL A 78 0.00 -1.18 -4.18
C VAL A 78 -0.73 -2.34 -3.51
N ALA A 79 -0.21 -2.89 -2.43
CA ALA A 79 -0.88 -3.96 -1.68
C ALA A 79 -2.22 -3.48 -1.10
N LEU A 80 -2.24 -2.28 -0.52
CA LEU A 80 -3.47 -1.67 0.00
C LEU A 80 -4.48 -1.34 -1.10
N ASP A 81 -4.03 -0.85 -2.26
CA ASP A 81 -4.86 -0.62 -3.44
C ASP A 81 -5.49 -1.93 -3.94
N ALA A 82 -4.68 -2.98 -4.08
CA ALA A 82 -5.12 -4.29 -4.53
C ALA A 82 -6.13 -4.91 -3.55
N ALA A 83 -5.90 -4.81 -2.24
CA ALA A 83 -6.86 -5.25 -1.21
C ALA A 83 -8.19 -4.46 -1.30
N ALA A 84 -8.14 -3.19 -1.69
CA ALA A 84 -9.33 -2.40 -1.99
C ALA A 84 -10.01 -2.78 -3.32
N GLY A 85 -9.40 -3.64 -4.13
CA GLY A 85 -9.85 -4.05 -5.46
C GLY A 85 -9.42 -3.11 -6.58
N GLY A 86 -8.35 -2.34 -6.37
CA GLY A 86 -7.67 -1.60 -7.42
C GLY A 86 -6.67 -2.47 -8.18
N SER A 87 -5.90 -1.84 -9.06
CA SER A 87 -4.97 -2.49 -9.98
C SER A 87 -3.54 -1.95 -9.90
N GLY A 88 -3.26 -1.09 -8.93
CA GLY A 88 -1.99 -0.39 -8.76
C GLY A 88 -2.17 1.10 -8.45
N ILE A 89 -1.05 1.78 -8.19
CA ILE A 89 -1.04 3.19 -7.81
C ILE A 89 -0.71 4.10 -9.00
N ARG A 90 -1.21 5.34 -8.97
CA ARG A 90 -0.80 6.40 -9.92
C ARG A 90 0.20 7.35 -9.26
N LYS A 91 1.21 7.78 -10.00
CA LYS A 91 2.27 8.70 -9.54
C LYS A 91 2.22 10.03 -10.33
N PRO A 92 1.26 10.91 -10.02
CA PRO A 92 1.09 12.16 -10.78
C PRO A 92 2.30 13.11 -10.66
N VAL A 93 2.98 13.10 -9.51
CA VAL A 93 4.26 13.80 -9.27
C VAL A 93 5.13 12.97 -8.33
N ASN A 94 6.43 13.30 -8.23
CA ASN A 94 7.43 12.50 -7.51
C ASN A 94 7.05 12.13 -6.07
N GLN A 95 6.42 13.03 -5.32
CA GLN A 95 6.05 12.82 -3.90
C GLN A 95 4.59 12.40 -3.68
N MET A 96 3.79 12.30 -4.74
CA MET A 96 2.37 11.98 -4.62
C MET A 96 2.07 10.59 -5.17
N ARG A 97 1.31 9.80 -4.42
CA ARG A 97 0.81 8.47 -4.81
C ARG A 97 -0.69 8.45 -4.67
N VAL A 98 -1.39 8.00 -5.68
CA VAL A 98 -2.85 7.91 -5.66
C VAL A 98 -3.25 6.45 -5.70
N LEU A 99 -4.11 6.04 -4.78
CA LEU A 99 -4.65 4.69 -4.67
C LEU A 99 -6.17 4.72 -4.47
N ARG A 100 -6.81 3.59 -4.79
CA ARG A 100 -8.15 3.25 -4.36
C ARG A 100 -8.15 2.85 -2.89
N TRP A 101 -9.18 3.28 -2.18
CA TRP A 101 -9.40 2.89 -0.79
C TRP A 101 -10.89 2.68 -0.53
N ASN A 102 -11.21 1.67 0.30
CA ASN A 102 -12.58 1.31 0.63
C ASN A 102 -13.03 1.83 2.01
N SER A 103 -12.18 2.60 2.70
CA SER A 103 -12.52 3.18 4.00
C SER A 103 -12.20 4.67 4.05
N THR A 104 -12.21 5.26 5.25
CA THR A 104 -11.96 6.70 5.44
C THR A 104 -10.49 7.07 5.26
N LYS A 105 -10.22 8.37 5.03
CA LYS A 105 -8.86 8.94 5.06
C LYS A 105 -8.14 8.69 6.39
N ARG A 106 -8.88 8.74 7.50
CA ARG A 106 -8.35 8.49 8.85
C ARG A 106 -7.90 7.04 9.01
N ASP A 107 -8.67 6.12 8.44
CA ASP A 107 -8.35 4.69 8.46
C ASP A 107 -7.09 4.39 7.65
N LEU A 108 -6.96 4.95 6.44
CA LEU A 108 -5.73 4.80 5.65
C LEU A 108 -4.52 5.36 6.42
N ARG A 109 -4.67 6.53 7.06
CA ARG A 109 -3.62 7.10 7.90
C ARG A 109 -3.23 6.17 9.05
N ARG A 110 -4.21 5.56 9.72
CA ARG A 110 -3.98 4.64 10.83
C ARG A 110 -3.19 3.40 10.37
N VAL A 111 -3.57 2.81 9.23
CA VAL A 111 -2.87 1.66 8.63
C VAL A 111 -1.42 2.02 8.27
N LEU A 112 -1.20 3.15 7.59
CA LEU A 112 0.14 3.57 7.18
C LEU A 112 1.04 3.93 8.38
N GLN A 113 0.47 4.55 9.43
CA GLN A 113 1.19 4.84 10.66
C GLN A 113 1.57 3.58 11.43
N TYR A 114 0.68 2.59 11.46
CA TYR A 114 0.94 1.27 12.03
C TYR A 114 2.12 0.60 11.32
N LEU A 115 2.05 0.47 10.00
CA LEU A 115 3.12 -0.15 9.22
C LEU A 115 4.45 0.63 9.34
N ALA A 116 4.43 1.97 9.32
CA ALA A 116 5.64 2.79 9.46
C ALA A 116 6.30 2.72 10.85
N LYS A 117 5.54 2.32 11.88
CA LYS A 117 6.08 2.05 13.21
C LYS A 117 6.94 0.78 13.18
N LEU A 118 6.42 -0.28 12.54
CA LEU A 118 7.05 -1.59 12.43
C LEU A 118 8.18 -1.62 11.40
N ASN A 119 8.06 -0.85 10.32
CA ASN A 119 8.94 -0.87 9.17
C ASN A 119 9.68 0.46 9.01
N PRO A 120 10.94 0.56 9.45
CA PRO A 120 11.75 1.77 9.28
C PRO A 120 11.86 2.23 7.82
N GLN A 121 11.86 1.29 6.87
CA GLN A 121 12.02 1.53 5.44
C GLN A 121 10.88 2.32 4.78
N ILE A 122 9.72 2.43 5.42
CA ILE A 122 8.61 3.26 4.92
C ILE A 122 8.31 4.45 5.85
N ARG A 123 9.17 4.71 6.83
CA ARG A 123 8.95 5.75 7.84
C ARG A 123 9.13 7.15 7.24
N THR A 124 8.03 7.87 7.12
CA THR A 124 8.01 9.24 6.61
C THR A 124 8.14 10.27 7.75
N ARG A 125 8.72 11.44 7.49
CA ARG A 125 8.70 12.59 8.41
C ARG A 125 7.29 13.17 8.53
N SER A 126 6.65 13.37 7.39
CA SER A 126 5.31 13.93 7.26
C SER A 126 4.53 13.07 6.25
N MET A 127 3.23 12.94 6.48
CA MET A 127 2.33 12.26 5.55
C MET A 127 1.00 13.00 5.52
N LEU A 128 0.57 13.36 4.32
CA LEU A 128 -0.70 14.00 4.04
C LEU A 128 -1.55 13.06 3.19
N ILE A 129 -2.81 12.90 3.58
CA ILE A 129 -3.80 12.10 2.84
C ILE A 129 -4.93 13.02 2.43
N LEU A 130 -5.11 13.16 1.12
CA LEU A 130 -6.04 14.07 0.49
C LEU A 130 -7.04 13.28 -0.35
N PRO A 131 -8.29 13.76 -0.47
CA PRO A 131 -9.20 13.20 -1.46
C PRO A 131 -8.65 13.48 -2.86
N PHE A 132 -8.79 12.51 -3.77
CA PHE A 132 -8.40 12.66 -5.17
C PHE A 132 -9.64 12.52 -6.07
N PRO A 133 -9.93 13.49 -6.95
CA PRO A 133 -11.23 13.61 -7.60
C PRO A 133 -11.45 12.64 -8.77
N MET A 134 -10.40 11.94 -9.22
CA MET A 134 -10.45 11.10 -10.41
C MET A 134 -10.10 9.64 -10.11
N PRO A 135 -10.63 8.69 -10.88
CA PRO A 135 -10.17 7.32 -10.82
C PRO A 135 -8.67 7.17 -11.03
N VAL A 136 -8.08 6.21 -10.33
CA VAL A 136 -6.68 5.81 -10.54
C VAL A 136 -6.59 5.05 -11.86
N VAL A 137 -5.86 5.62 -12.81
CA VAL A 137 -5.45 4.94 -14.04
C VAL A 137 -3.99 4.55 -13.83
N GLY A 138 -3.76 3.35 -13.32
CA GLY A 138 -2.43 2.79 -13.04
C GLY A 138 -2.48 1.25 -13.08
N ARG A 139 -1.46 0.63 -13.68
CA ARG A 139 -1.30 -0.84 -13.70
C ARG A 139 -0.03 -1.22 -12.95
N GLY A 140 -0.18 -1.95 -11.85
CA GLY A 140 0.87 -2.62 -11.09
C GLY A 140 2.03 -1.73 -10.62
N LEU A 141 3.03 -2.37 -10.02
CA LEU A 141 4.37 -1.82 -9.95
C LEU A 141 4.94 -1.87 -11.36
N VAL A 142 4.79 -0.79 -12.14
CA VAL A 142 5.44 -0.68 -13.45
C VAL A 142 6.95 -0.89 -13.23
N SER A 143 7.44 -2.07 -13.62
CA SER A 143 8.84 -2.51 -13.47
C SER A 143 9.82 -1.55 -14.15
N THR A 144 9.33 -0.74 -15.09
CA THR A 144 10.06 0.30 -15.80
C THR A 144 10.49 1.49 -14.94
N ILE A 145 10.02 1.61 -13.69
CA ILE A 145 10.39 2.74 -12.80
C ILE A 145 11.54 2.36 -11.85
N TYR A 146 11.94 1.08 -11.77
CA TYR A 146 13.01 0.60 -10.91
C TYR A 146 14.10 -0.18 -11.68
N LYS A 147 14.50 0.33 -12.85
CA LYS A 147 15.83 0.05 -13.39
C LYS A 147 16.80 1.06 -12.77
N SER A 148 17.41 0.68 -11.66
CA SER A 148 18.77 1.12 -11.33
C SER A 148 19.74 0.29 -12.12
#